data_AF-A0A183D7X2-F1
#
_entry.id   AF-A0A183D7X2-F1
#
_cell.length_a   1.000
_cell.length_b   1.000
_cell.length_c   1.000
_cell.angle_alpha   90.00
_cell.angle_beta   90.00
_cell.angle_gamma   90.00
#
_symmetry.space_group_name_H-M   'P 1'
#
loop_
_entity.id
_entity.type
_entity.pdbx_description
1 polymer ?
#
loop_
_entity_poly.entity_id
_entity_poly.type
_entity_poly.pdbx_seq_one_letter_code
_entity_poly.pdbx_strand_id
1 'polypeptide(L)'
;MEHGAEDKCYAEANKLAENCCEFRQTAHDILASMENALLHGYHNEHLSFWKTSRLLSHKHLSSFYRLMNLSFDAECFESDCVASAQQLVSAMLNEGHAEVHDGAVLVKSKEHEKPIVVRKSNNTTLYLSRDLASLLSRERQYMADEYLYVVDHAQRQHFLNLKQLLCIMGR
;
A
#
# COMPACT_ATOMS: atom_id res chain seq x y z
N MET A 1 -6.87 -7.28 -29.28
CA MET A 1 -6.86 -8.66 -28.77
C MET A 1 -6.19 -8.63 -27.40
N GLU A 2 -6.63 -9.48 -26.45
CA GLU A 2 -6.24 -9.57 -25.01
C GLU A 2 -7.08 -8.83 -23.94
N HIS A 3 -8.35 -8.48 -24.17
CA HIS A 3 -9.25 -7.95 -23.11
C HIS A 3 -9.76 -9.01 -22.09
N GLY A 4 -9.00 -10.07 -21.83
CA GLY A 4 -9.46 -11.11 -20.90
C GLY A 4 -8.41 -12.14 -20.50
N ALA A 5 -7.13 -11.91 -20.82
CA ALA A 5 -6.05 -12.76 -20.31
C ALA A 5 -5.74 -12.41 -18.85
N GLU A 6 -5.69 -11.12 -18.50
CA GLU A 6 -5.45 -10.64 -17.13
C GLU A 6 -6.54 -11.13 -16.16
N ASP A 7 -7.82 -10.98 -16.52
CA ASP A 7 -8.95 -11.43 -15.70
C ASP A 7 -8.94 -12.95 -15.48
N LYS A 8 -8.55 -13.72 -16.49
CA LYS A 8 -8.40 -15.18 -16.38
C LYS A 8 -7.24 -15.58 -15.49
N CYS A 9 -6.10 -14.92 -15.62
CA CYS A 9 -4.94 -15.15 -14.75
C CYS A 9 -5.28 -14.83 -13.29
N TYR A 10 -5.99 -13.73 -13.04
CA TYR A 10 -6.42 -13.33 -11.70
C TYR A 10 -7.40 -14.36 -11.10
N ALA A 11 -8.42 -14.76 -11.86
CA ALA A 11 -9.41 -15.74 -11.39
C ALA A 11 -8.77 -17.10 -11.08
N GLU A 12 -7.88 -17.58 -11.93
CA GLU A 12 -7.18 -18.86 -11.72
C GLU A 12 -6.23 -18.78 -10.51
N ALA A 13 -5.47 -17.68 -10.37
CA ALA A 13 -4.59 -17.46 -9.23
C ALA A 13 -5.36 -17.45 -7.90
N ASN A 14 -6.53 -16.80 -7.86
CA ASN A 14 -7.39 -16.82 -6.66
C ASN A 14 -7.89 -18.22 -6.32
N LYS A 15 -8.33 -18.97 -7.33
CA LYS A 15 -8.79 -20.36 -7.14
C LYS A 15 -7.68 -21.28 -6.64
N LEU A 16 -6.46 -21.13 -7.15
CA LEU A 16 -5.28 -21.84 -6.64
C LEU A 16 -4.95 -21.40 -5.21
N ALA A 17 -5.01 -20.10 -4.93
CA ALA A 17 -4.77 -19.55 -3.61
C ALA A 17 -5.78 -20.01 -2.56
N GLU A 18 -7.04 -20.27 -2.89
CA GLU A 18 -8.02 -20.83 -1.95
C GLU A 18 -7.66 -22.26 -1.55
N ASN A 19 -7.25 -23.07 -2.53
CA ASN A 19 -7.14 -24.52 -2.39
C ASN A 19 -5.73 -25.02 -2.05
N CYS A 20 -4.69 -24.19 -2.18
CA CYS A 20 -3.30 -24.61 -2.01
C CYS A 20 -2.53 -23.70 -1.04
N CYS A 21 -2.16 -24.22 0.13
CA CYS A 21 -1.35 -23.48 1.11
C CYS A 21 0.06 -23.18 0.62
N GLU A 22 0.67 -24.10 -0.14
CA GLU A 22 2.00 -23.92 -0.72
C GLU A 22 2.02 -22.78 -1.75
N PHE A 23 0.98 -22.67 -2.57
CA PHE A 23 0.82 -21.56 -3.51
C PHE A 23 0.74 -20.22 -2.76
N ARG A 24 -0.07 -20.14 -1.69
CA ARG A 24 -0.17 -18.92 -0.85
C ARG A 24 1.17 -18.56 -0.23
N GLN A 25 1.89 -19.54 0.31
CA GLN A 25 3.19 -19.31 0.93
C GLN A 25 4.20 -18.78 -0.10
N THR A 26 4.25 -19.42 -1.28
CA THR A 26 5.11 -18.98 -2.40
C THR A 26 4.80 -17.55 -2.82
N ALA A 27 3.52 -17.20 -2.94
CA ALA A 27 3.11 -15.84 -3.28
C ALA A 27 3.55 -14.81 -2.22
N HIS A 28 3.44 -15.15 -0.92
CA HIS A 28 3.95 -14.31 0.16
C HIS A 28 5.47 -14.15 0.12
N ASP A 29 6.21 -15.21 -0.15
CA ASP A 29 7.67 -15.19 -0.22
C ASP A 29 8.15 -14.34 -1.41
N ILE A 30 7.47 -14.45 -2.56
CA ILE A 30 7.72 -13.60 -3.73
C ILE A 30 7.47 -12.13 -3.40
N LEU A 31 6.34 -11.81 -2.75
CA LEU A 31 6.03 -10.42 -2.36
C LEU A 31 7.09 -9.86 -1.40
N ALA A 32 7.48 -10.63 -0.38
CA ALA A 32 8.52 -10.22 0.57
C ALA A 32 9.87 -10.00 -0.13
N SER A 33 10.23 -10.89 -1.06
CA SER A 33 11.43 -10.78 -1.91
C SER A 33 11.43 -9.50 -2.75
N MET A 34 10.28 -9.14 -3.34
CA MET A 34 10.10 -7.90 -4.11
C MET A 34 10.18 -6.64 -3.23
N GLU A 35 9.56 -6.64 -2.04
CA GLU A 35 9.64 -5.51 -1.10
C GLU A 35 11.09 -5.27 -0.63
N ASN A 36 11.82 -6.34 -0.31
CA ASN A 36 13.23 -6.22 0.06
C ASN A 36 14.08 -5.67 -1.10
N ALA A 37 13.81 -6.09 -2.34
CA ALA A 37 14.49 -5.55 -3.51
C ALA A 37 14.22 -4.05 -3.71
N LEU A 38 12.98 -3.60 -3.46
CA LEU A 38 12.63 -2.17 -3.48
C LEU A 38 13.36 -1.37 -2.40
N LEU A 39 13.53 -1.94 -1.20
CA LEU A 39 14.20 -1.27 -0.08
C LEU A 39 15.72 -1.16 -0.28
N HIS A 40 16.34 -2.20 -0.83
CA HIS A 40 17.81 -2.29 -0.90
C HIS A 40 18.37 -2.02 -2.30
N GLY A 41 17.52 -1.85 -3.31
CA GLY A 41 17.92 -1.46 -4.65
C GLY A 41 18.64 -2.56 -5.46
N TYR A 42 18.48 -3.83 -5.09
CA TYR A 42 19.06 -4.95 -5.83
C TYR A 42 18.12 -5.50 -6.91
N HIS A 43 18.68 -6.27 -7.85
CA HIS A 43 17.92 -6.87 -8.94
C HIS A 43 17.02 -8.00 -8.46
N ASN A 44 15.77 -8.00 -8.93
CA ASN A 44 14.79 -9.05 -8.66
C ASN A 44 13.95 -9.29 -9.90
N GLU A 45 13.88 -10.55 -10.35
CA GLU A 45 13.19 -10.93 -11.57
C GLU A 45 11.67 -10.76 -11.46
N HIS A 46 11.08 -11.16 -10.32
CA HIS A 46 9.64 -11.00 -10.06
C HIS A 46 9.24 -9.53 -10.01
N LEU A 47 10.09 -8.67 -9.44
CA LEU A 47 9.88 -7.23 -9.44
C LEU A 47 9.95 -6.64 -10.85
N SER A 48 10.86 -7.15 -11.69
CA SER A 48 11.00 -6.73 -13.09
C SER A 48 9.79 -7.13 -13.93
N PHE A 49 9.31 -8.36 -13.73
CA PHE A 49 8.05 -8.83 -14.31
C PHE A 49 6.87 -7.97 -13.85
N TRP A 50 6.71 -7.76 -12.54
CA TRP A 50 5.65 -6.93 -11.98
C TRP A 50 5.66 -5.50 -12.51
N LYS A 51 6.84 -4.87 -12.64
CA LYS A 51 6.98 -3.52 -13.26
C LYS A 51 6.46 -3.51 -14.69
N THR A 52 6.73 -4.56 -15.44
CA THR A 52 6.25 -4.71 -16.83
C THR A 52 4.73 -4.88 -16.86
N SER A 53 4.17 -5.76 -16.02
CA SER A 53 2.72 -5.96 -15.91
C SER A 53 2.02 -4.66 -15.50
N ARG A 54 2.51 -3.97 -14.46
CA ARG A 54 1.98 -2.67 -14.02
C ARG A 54 1.99 -1.65 -15.15
N LEU A 55 3.07 -1.56 -15.93
CA LEU A 55 3.17 -0.63 -17.05
C LEU A 55 2.11 -0.92 -18.12
N LEU A 56 1.87 -2.19 -18.43
CA LEU A 56 0.84 -2.59 -19.40
C LEU A 56 -0.57 -2.24 -18.91
N SER A 57 -0.92 -2.63 -17.68
CA SER A 57 -2.23 -2.32 -17.10
C SER A 57 -2.45 -0.80 -16.98
N HIS A 58 -1.41 -0.05 -16.59
CA HIS A 58 -1.49 1.40 -16.50
C HIS A 58 -1.69 2.07 -17.89
N LYS A 59 -0.98 1.61 -18.93
CA LYS A 59 -1.21 2.10 -20.31
C LYS A 59 -2.64 1.86 -20.79
N HIS A 60 -3.20 0.71 -20.42
CA HIS A 60 -4.59 0.38 -20.72
C HIS A 60 -5.56 1.34 -20.01
N LEU A 61 -5.42 1.50 -18.69
CA LEU A 61 -6.23 2.44 -17.89
C LEU A 61 -6.12 3.88 -18.37
N SER A 62 -4.90 4.36 -18.65
CA SER A 62 -4.66 5.71 -19.20
C SER A 62 -5.40 5.92 -20.53
N SER A 63 -5.42 4.90 -21.38
CA SER A 63 -6.18 4.96 -22.64
C SER A 63 -7.69 5.01 -22.41
N PHE A 64 -8.19 4.26 -21.42
CA PHE A 64 -9.59 4.29 -21.02
C PHE A 64 -10.01 5.66 -20.44
N TYR A 65 -9.21 6.24 -19.54
CA TYR A 65 -9.47 7.57 -18.98
C TYR A 65 -9.50 8.67 -20.04
N ARG A 66 -8.62 8.59 -21.04
CA ARG A 66 -8.60 9.52 -22.17
C ARG A 66 -9.89 9.45 -23.01
N LEU A 67 -10.52 8.28 -23.15
CA LEU A 67 -11.83 8.16 -23.84
C LEU A 67 -12.94 8.94 -23.11
N MET A 68 -12.82 9.10 -21.79
CA MET A 68 -13.74 9.88 -20.96
C MET A 68 -13.29 11.35 -20.81
N ASN A 69 -12.28 11.78 -21.58
CA ASN A 69 -11.68 13.11 -21.49
C ASN A 69 -11.19 13.47 -20.08
N LEU A 70 -10.66 12.48 -19.36
CA LEU A 70 -10.03 12.64 -18.05
C LEU A 70 -8.50 12.73 -18.19
N SER A 71 -7.90 13.62 -17.42
CA SER A 71 -6.46 13.78 -17.27
C SER A 71 -6.11 14.02 -15.80
N PHE A 72 -4.92 13.61 -15.38
CA PHE A 72 -4.42 13.80 -14.02
C PHE A 72 -3.14 14.63 -14.05
N ASP A 73 -3.02 15.62 -13.17
CA ASP A 73 -1.81 16.44 -13.05
C ASP A 73 -0.65 15.66 -12.41
N ALA A 74 -0.98 14.70 -11.56
CA ALA A 74 -0.03 13.82 -10.90
C ALA A 74 -0.62 12.42 -10.70
N GLU A 75 0.23 11.41 -10.87
CA GLU A 75 -0.09 10.02 -10.56
C GLU A 75 0.94 9.49 -9.57
N CYS A 76 0.47 9.02 -8.41
CA CYS A 76 1.33 8.47 -7.36
C CYS A 76 0.86 7.06 -7.02
N PHE A 77 1.79 6.11 -6.98
CA PHE A 77 1.44 4.71 -6.77
C PHE A 77 1.83 4.26 -5.38
N GLU A 78 1.01 3.38 -4.82
CA GLU A 78 1.24 2.81 -3.49
C GLU A 78 2.60 2.11 -3.36
N SER A 79 3.04 1.46 -4.45
CA SER A 79 4.36 0.80 -4.54
C SER A 79 5.52 1.74 -4.29
N ASP A 80 5.36 3.03 -4.60
CA ASP A 80 6.40 4.03 -4.47
C ASP A 80 6.56 4.46 -2.99
N CYS A 81 5.59 4.10 -2.14
CA CYS A 81 5.53 4.47 -0.73
C CYS A 81 6.06 3.38 0.22
N VAL A 82 6.50 2.22 -0.28
CA VAL A 82 6.96 1.09 0.56
C VAL A 82 8.12 1.49 1.48
N ALA A 83 9.16 2.12 0.91
CA ALA A 83 10.34 2.52 1.67
C ALA A 83 10.02 3.62 2.71
N SER A 84 9.27 4.64 2.30
CA SER A 84 8.83 5.71 3.19
C SER A 84 7.91 5.21 4.30
N ALA A 85 7.07 4.19 4.03
CA ALA A 85 6.21 3.59 5.03
C ALA A 85 7.02 2.82 6.09
N GLN A 86 8.06 2.08 5.68
CA GLN A 86 8.97 1.41 6.63
C GLN A 86 9.70 2.43 7.51
N GLN A 87 10.24 3.50 6.91
CA GLN A 87 10.92 4.57 7.65
C GLN A 87 9.97 5.26 8.63
N LEU A 88 8.74 5.53 8.20
CA LEU A 88 7.72 6.15 9.03
C LEU A 88 7.36 5.26 10.23
N VAL A 89 7.12 3.97 10.02
CA VAL A 89 6.83 3.04 11.12
C VAL A 89 7.99 2.98 12.13
N SER A 90 9.24 2.96 11.65
CA SER A 90 10.41 3.03 12.52
C SER A 90 10.49 4.35 13.30
N ALA A 91 10.15 5.49 12.68
CA ALA A 91 10.08 6.76 13.37
C ALA A 91 9.00 6.76 14.47
N MET A 92 7.80 6.24 14.17
CA MET A 92 6.72 6.13 15.15
C MET A 92 7.08 5.26 16.36
N LEU A 93 7.88 4.20 16.17
CA LEU A 93 8.42 3.40 17.27
C LEU A 93 9.41 4.20 18.13
N ASN A 94 10.34 4.93 17.49
CA ASN A 94 11.35 5.71 18.18
C ASN A 94 10.75 6.90 18.96
N GLU A 95 9.70 7.50 18.43
CA GLU A 95 8.98 8.63 19.03
C GLU A 95 7.97 8.19 20.11
N GLY A 96 7.78 6.87 20.31
CA GLY A 96 6.85 6.33 21.30
C GLY A 96 5.38 6.41 20.90
N HIS A 97 5.08 6.65 19.61
CA HIS A 97 3.73 6.65 19.06
C HIS A 97 3.21 5.24 18.76
N ALA A 98 4.11 4.27 18.55
CA ALA A 98 3.78 2.88 18.28
C ALA A 98 4.50 1.93 19.22
N GLU A 99 3.95 0.73 19.40
CA GLU A 99 4.53 -0.35 20.20
C GLU A 99 4.53 -1.68 19.43
N VAL A 100 5.45 -2.57 19.79
CA VAL A 100 5.51 -3.93 19.24
C VAL A 100 4.67 -4.85 20.10
N HIS A 101 3.76 -5.61 19.49
CA HIS A 101 2.98 -6.67 20.13
C HIS A 101 2.90 -7.88 19.20
N ASP A 102 3.31 -9.05 19.67
CA ASP A 102 3.38 -10.30 18.88
C ASP A 102 4.07 -10.15 17.52
N GLY A 103 5.15 -9.35 17.49
CA GLY A 103 5.92 -9.04 16.27
C GLY A 103 5.27 -8.02 15.33
N ALA A 104 3.98 -7.70 15.49
CA ALA A 104 3.33 -6.62 14.77
C ALA A 104 3.63 -5.27 15.43
N VAL A 105 3.50 -4.18 14.67
CA VAL A 105 3.59 -2.81 15.20
C VAL A 105 2.20 -2.20 15.22
N LEU A 106 1.81 -1.70 16.38
CA LEU A 106 0.49 -1.15 16.61
C LEU A 106 0.56 0.23 17.25
N VAL A 107 -0.49 1.00 17.00
CA VAL A 107 -0.71 2.32 17.59
C VAL A 107 -1.99 2.24 18.41
N LYS A 108 -1.92 2.67 19.67
CA LYS A 108 -3.11 2.73 20.53
C LYS A 108 -4.06 3.80 20.01
N SER A 109 -5.28 3.37 19.70
CA SER A 109 -6.35 4.29 19.34
C SER A 109 -6.86 4.97 20.62
N LYS A 110 -7.02 6.30 20.58
CA LYS A 110 -7.69 7.06 21.65
C LYS A 110 -9.20 7.05 21.52
N GLU A 111 -9.71 6.75 20.33
CA GLU A 111 -11.12 6.86 19.95
C GLU A 111 -11.81 5.50 19.80
N HIS A 112 -11.06 4.42 19.64
CA HIS A 112 -11.57 3.07 19.40
C HIS A 112 -10.93 2.08 20.35
N GLU A 113 -11.66 1.03 20.74
CA GLU A 113 -11.14 -0.03 21.60
C GLU A 113 -10.05 -0.87 20.92
N LYS A 114 -10.01 -0.88 19.58
CA LYS A 114 -9.07 -1.71 18.81
C LYS A 114 -7.82 -0.92 18.43
N PRO A 115 -6.62 -1.47 18.65
CA PRO A 115 -5.38 -0.85 18.21
C PRO A 115 -5.29 -0.83 16.68
N ILE A 116 -4.63 0.18 16.14
CA ILE A 116 -4.37 0.31 14.70
C ILE A 116 -3.08 -0.42 14.38
N VAL A 117 -3.13 -1.43 13.51
CA VAL A 117 -1.93 -2.14 13.05
C VAL A 117 -1.29 -1.35 11.91
N VAL A 118 0.00 -1.03 12.04
CA VAL A 118 0.79 -0.30 11.03
C VAL A 118 1.92 -1.14 10.42
N ARG A 119 2.24 -2.29 11.00
CA ARG A 119 3.13 -3.28 10.37
C ARG A 119 2.78 -4.68 10.84
N LYS A 120 2.77 -5.65 9.92
CA LYS A 120 2.53 -7.06 10.25
C LYS A 120 3.75 -7.71 10.89
N SER A 121 3.57 -8.87 11.52
CA SER A 121 4.64 -9.65 12.15
C SER A 121 5.70 -10.17 11.16
N ASN A 122 5.35 -10.36 9.89
CA ASN A 122 6.29 -10.68 8.82
C ASN A 122 7.05 -9.44 8.26
N ASN A 123 7.04 -8.33 8.99
CA ASN A 123 7.67 -7.05 8.65
C ASN A 123 7.13 -6.35 7.38
N THR A 124 6.08 -6.88 6.75
CA THR A 124 5.46 -6.24 5.58
C THR A 124 4.61 -5.03 6.01
N THR A 125 4.66 -3.97 5.19
CA THR A 125 3.85 -2.77 5.42
C THR A 125 2.39 -3.01 5.04
N LEU A 126 1.49 -2.33 5.73
CA LEU A 126 0.06 -2.35 5.41
C LEU A 126 -0.31 -1.19 4.48
N TYR A 127 -1.43 -1.34 3.78
CA TYR A 127 -2.05 -0.29 2.97
C TYR A 127 -2.14 1.05 3.73
N LEU A 128 -2.53 0.99 5.01
CA LEU A 128 -2.62 2.16 5.90
C LEU A 128 -1.30 2.91 6.07
N SER A 129 -0.19 2.19 6.24
CA SER A 129 1.13 2.81 6.46
C SER A 129 1.68 3.43 5.18
N ARG A 130 1.36 2.83 4.03
CA ARG A 130 1.71 3.37 2.71
C ARG A 130 0.89 4.62 2.40
N ASP A 131 -0.41 4.62 2.72
CA ASP A 131 -1.26 5.80 2.59
C ASP A 131 -0.83 6.95 3.50
N LEU A 132 -0.47 6.65 4.76
CA LEU A 132 0.07 7.64 5.68
C LEU A 132 1.37 8.24 5.16
N ALA A 133 2.29 7.41 4.67
CA ALA A 133 3.53 7.89 4.06
C ALA A 133 3.27 8.75 2.80
N SER A 134 2.30 8.34 1.97
CA SER A 134 1.90 9.08 0.77
C SER A 134 1.30 10.44 1.12
N LEU A 135 0.41 10.50 2.13
CA LEU A 135 -0.19 11.74 2.62
C LEU A 135 0.88 12.70 3.14
N LEU A 136 1.81 12.22 3.98
CA LEU A 136 2.90 13.06 4.48
C LEU A 136 3.83 13.55 3.37
N SER A 137 3.99 12.77 2.29
CA SER A 137 4.73 13.22 1.11
C SER A 137 3.99 14.34 0.36
N ARG A 138 2.67 14.21 0.18
CA ARG A 138 1.83 15.25 -0.42
C ARG A 138 1.84 16.51 0.43
N GLU A 139 1.79 16.38 1.75
CA GLU A 139 1.87 17.51 2.68
C GLU A 139 3.15 18.30 2.53
N ARG A 140 4.30 17.61 2.44
CA ARG A 140 5.58 18.29 2.18
C ARG A 140 5.65 18.94 0.80
N GLN A 141 4.97 18.37 -0.20
CA GLN A 141 5.06 18.83 -1.58
C GLN A 141 4.12 19.99 -1.88
N TYR A 142 2.89 19.92 -1.38
CA TYR A 142 1.81 20.83 -1.75
C TYR A 142 1.43 21.80 -0.65
N MET A 143 1.59 21.41 0.63
CA MET A 143 1.17 22.20 1.79
C MET A 143 -0.25 22.75 1.61
N ALA A 144 -1.15 21.87 1.17
CA ALA A 144 -2.50 22.28 0.79
C ALA A 144 -3.33 22.64 2.03
N ASP A 145 -4.24 23.59 1.88
CA ASP A 145 -5.20 23.92 2.93
C ASP A 145 -6.15 22.75 3.22
N GLU A 146 -6.48 21.95 2.20
CA GLU A 146 -7.41 20.82 2.30
C GLU A 146 -6.99 19.62 1.43
N TYR A 147 -7.23 18.41 1.93
CA TYR A 147 -7.09 17.15 1.19
C TYR A 147 -8.44 16.43 1.10
N LEU A 148 -8.92 16.23 -0.13
CA LEU A 148 -10.16 15.52 -0.41
C LEU A 148 -9.87 14.10 -0.93
N TYR A 149 -10.43 13.09 -0.26
CA TYR A 149 -10.31 11.68 -0.64
C TYR A 149 -11.62 11.18 -1.22
N VAL A 150 -11.63 10.93 -2.53
CA VAL A 150 -12.78 10.36 -3.25
C VAL A 150 -12.58 8.84 -3.36
N VAL A 151 -13.24 8.10 -2.48
CA VAL A 151 -13.12 6.65 -2.33
C VAL A 151 -14.47 6.00 -2.07
N ASP A 152 -14.53 4.68 -2.19
CA ASP A 152 -15.74 3.92 -1.83
C ASP A 152 -16.06 4.00 -0.32
N HIS A 153 -17.36 3.99 0.02
CA HIS A 153 -17.82 4.09 1.42
C HIS A 153 -17.29 2.94 2.31
N ALA A 154 -17.03 1.76 1.75
CA ALA A 154 -16.46 0.63 2.50
C ALA A 154 -15.08 0.95 3.10
N GLN A 155 -14.36 1.95 2.56
CA GLN A 155 -13.06 2.39 3.06
C GLN A 155 -13.14 3.38 4.23
N ARG A 156 -14.35 3.71 4.72
CA ARG A 156 -14.55 4.70 5.79
C ARG A 156 -13.67 4.45 7.02
N GLN A 157 -13.62 3.21 7.53
CA GLN A 157 -12.83 2.91 8.73
C GLN A 157 -11.32 3.08 8.49
N HIS A 158 -10.84 2.79 7.28
CA HIS A 158 -9.44 3.00 6.91
C HIS A 158 -9.06 4.47 7.00
N PHE A 159 -9.88 5.36 6.45
CA PHE A 159 -9.64 6.81 6.52
C PHE A 159 -9.83 7.41 7.91
N LEU A 160 -10.71 6.83 8.74
CA LEU A 160 -10.79 7.19 10.16
C LEU A 160 -9.50 6.83 10.90
N ASN A 161 -8.98 5.63 10.69
CA ASN A 161 -7.69 5.22 11.24
C ASN A 161 -6.55 6.13 10.74
N LEU A 162 -6.56 6.51 9.46
CA LEU A 162 -5.57 7.42 8.88
C LEU A 162 -5.58 8.79 9.58
N LYS A 163 -6.77 9.38 9.77
CA LYS A 163 -6.92 10.66 10.51
C LYS A 163 -6.43 10.54 11.95
N GLN A 164 -6.73 9.42 12.60
CA GLN A 164 -6.28 9.19 13.97
C GLN A 164 -4.74 9.10 14.06
N LEU A 165 -4.10 8.43 13.12
CA LEU A 165 -2.63 8.36 13.08
C LEU A 165 -2.02 9.75 12.93
N LEU A 166 -2.58 10.63 12.09
CA LEU A 166 -2.12 12.02 11.96
C LEU A 166 -2.23 12.79 13.28
N CYS A 167 -3.38 12.69 13.97
CA CYS A 167 -3.61 13.33 15.26
C CYS A 167 -2.61 12.86 16.32
N ILE A 168 -2.30 11.55 16.36
CA ILE A 168 -1.30 10.99 17.29
C ILE A 168 0.11 11.53 17.00
N MET A 169 0.43 11.75 15.72
CA MET A 169 1.68 12.37 15.28
C MET A 169 1.71 13.90 15.41
N GLY A 170 0.63 14.52 15.89
CA GLY A 170 0.52 15.98 16.04
C GLY A 170 0.45 16.73 14.71
N ARG A 171 -0.18 16.13 13.69
CA ARG A 171 -0.40 16.72 12.37
C ARG A 171 -1.88 16.93 12.07
#